data_AF-A0A379Z0F6-F1
#
_entry.id   AF-A0A379Z0F6-F1
#
_cell.length_a   1.000
_cell.length_b   1.000
_cell.length_c   1.000
_cell.angle_alpha   90.00
_cell.angle_beta   90.00
_cell.angle_gamma   90.00
#
_symmetry.space_group_name_H-M   'P 1'
#
loop_
_entity.id
_entity.type
_entity.pdbx_description
1 polymer ?
#
loop_
_entity_poly.entity_id
_entity_poly.type
_entity_poly.pdbx_seq_one_letter_code
_entity_poly.pdbx_strand_id
1 'polypeptide(L)'
;MHALLYLIVSLLAISAVFFSLGAYFAAALEIIVYAGAIMVLFVFVVMMLNLGNVQQQERDWMKPTVWIGPGLLSLALLVVLIVAIRSVSDQGISGEMVDAKAVGISLFGPYVLAVELASMLLLAGLVVAFHIGREHKPGEVLSNAPVGGEMARRKSEEQA
;
A
#
# COMPACT_ATOMS: atom_id res chain seq x y z
N MET A 1 -14.90 3.70 -5.68
CA MET A 1 -14.79 2.55 -6.62
C MET A 1 -14.27 2.97 -8.00
N HIS A 2 -14.89 3.92 -8.71
CA HIS A 2 -14.45 4.34 -10.05
C HIS A 2 -12.95 4.68 -10.15
N ALA A 3 -12.41 5.46 -9.20
CA ALA A 3 -10.99 5.81 -9.18
C ALA A 3 -10.05 4.59 -9.13
N LEU A 4 -10.39 3.57 -8.31
CA LEU A 4 -9.57 2.36 -8.21
C LEU A 4 -9.64 1.52 -9.49
N LEU A 5 -10.80 1.45 -10.15
CA LEU A 5 -10.95 0.77 -11.43
C LEU A 5 -10.14 1.45 -12.53
N TYR A 6 -10.18 2.79 -12.62
CA TYR A 6 -9.34 3.52 -13.56
C TYR A 6 -7.85 3.33 -13.28
N LEU A 7 -7.45 3.25 -12.01
CA LEU A 7 -6.07 2.96 -11.64
C LEU A 7 -5.66 1.55 -12.10
N ILE A 8 -6.48 0.52 -11.88
CA ILE A 8 -6.21 -0.84 -12.37
C ILE A 8 -6.04 -0.86 -13.89
N VAL A 9 -6.93 -0.18 -14.64
CA VAL A 9 -6.82 -0.07 -16.10
C VAL A 9 -5.51 0.63 -16.50
N SER A 10 -5.10 1.67 -15.77
CA SER A 10 -3.82 2.35 -16.00
C SER A 10 -2.62 1.43 -15.76
N LEU A 11 -2.62 0.62 -14.70
CA LEU A 11 -1.54 -0.33 -14.41
C LEU A 11 -1.47 -1.43 -15.48
N LEU A 12 -2.61 -1.92 -15.96
CA LEU A 12 -2.66 -2.86 -17.08
C LEU A 12 -2.13 -2.23 -18.38
N ALA A 13 -2.43 -0.96 -18.64
CA ALA A 13 -1.84 -0.24 -19.77
C ALA A 13 -0.31 -0.11 -19.64
N ILE A 14 0.21 0.16 -18.43
CA ILE A 14 1.66 0.18 -18.16
C ILE A 14 2.29 -1.21 -18.39
N SER A 15 1.62 -2.29 -17.97
CA SER A 15 2.08 -3.66 -18.27
C SER A 15 2.17 -3.91 -19.77
N ALA A 16 1.19 -3.44 -20.58
CA ALA A 16 1.27 -3.52 -22.04
C ALA A 16 2.45 -2.72 -22.62
N VAL A 17 2.80 -1.57 -22.03
CA VAL A 17 4.02 -0.83 -22.37
C VAL A 17 5.27 -1.66 -22.06
N PHE A 18 5.35 -2.31 -20.90
CA PHE A 18 6.47 -3.21 -20.57
C PHE A 18 6.58 -4.40 -21.52
N PHE A 19 5.46 -5.00 -21.93
CA PHE A 19 5.46 -6.02 -22.98
C PHE A 19 6.01 -5.49 -24.30
N SER A 20 5.63 -4.26 -24.69
CA SER A 20 6.09 -3.63 -25.93
C SER A 20 7.60 -3.33 -25.91
N LEU A 21 8.19 -3.13 -24.72
CA LEU A 21 9.62 -2.93 -24.52
C LEU A 21 10.42 -4.24 -24.35
N GLY A 22 9.79 -5.40 -24.46
CA GLY A 22 10.46 -6.70 -24.27
C GLY A 22 10.71 -7.08 -22.80
N ALA A 23 10.13 -6.35 -21.84
CA ALA A 23 10.32 -6.55 -20.41
C ALA A 23 9.25 -7.49 -19.82
N TYR A 24 9.20 -8.74 -20.29
CA TYR A 24 8.10 -9.67 -19.97
C TYR A 24 8.00 -10.03 -18.48
N PHE A 25 9.14 -10.16 -17.80
CA PHE A 25 9.15 -10.44 -16.37
C PHE A 25 8.54 -9.28 -15.56
N ALA A 26 8.91 -8.03 -15.88
CA ALA A 26 8.34 -6.85 -15.24
C ALA A 26 6.85 -6.70 -15.55
N ALA A 27 6.45 -6.94 -16.80
CA ALA A 27 5.05 -6.88 -17.21
C ALA A 27 4.17 -7.90 -16.47
N ALA A 28 4.67 -9.13 -16.28
CA ALA A 28 3.99 -10.17 -15.51
C ALA A 28 3.89 -9.81 -14.01
N LEU A 29 4.96 -9.26 -13.42
CA LEU A 29 4.95 -8.78 -12.03
C LEU A 29 3.96 -7.61 -11.84
N GLU A 30 3.85 -6.70 -12.80
CA GLU A 30 2.88 -5.61 -12.77
C GLU A 30 1.44 -6.14 -12.67
N ILE A 31 1.11 -7.17 -13.46
CA ILE A 31 -0.22 -7.77 -13.45
C ILE A 31 -0.46 -8.54 -12.14
N ILE A 32 0.45 -9.42 -11.74
CA ILE A 32 0.23 -10.34 -10.61
C ILE A 32 0.31 -9.61 -9.26
N VAL A 33 1.32 -8.75 -9.08
CA VAL A 33 1.61 -8.12 -7.79
C VAL A 33 0.86 -6.81 -7.65
N TYR A 34 1.05 -5.87 -8.58
CA TYR A 34 0.48 -4.53 -8.45
C TYR A 34 -1.02 -4.53 -8.70
N ALA A 35 -1.46 -4.93 -9.90
CA ALA A 35 -2.88 -5.00 -10.21
C ALA A 35 -3.59 -6.15 -9.47
N GLY A 36 -2.92 -7.29 -9.29
CA GLY A 36 -3.53 -8.50 -8.76
C GLY A 36 -3.61 -8.60 -7.24
N ALA A 37 -2.57 -8.22 -6.51
CA ALA A 37 -2.54 -8.33 -5.04
C ALA A 37 -2.78 -7.00 -4.36
N ILE A 38 -1.97 -5.98 -4.68
CA ILE A 38 -2.02 -4.68 -4.03
C ILE A 38 -3.35 -4.00 -4.30
N MET A 39 -3.74 -3.86 -5.57
CA MET A 39 -4.98 -3.17 -5.89
C MET A 39 -6.23 -3.91 -5.40
N VAL A 40 -6.21 -5.24 -5.37
CA VAL A 40 -7.32 -6.03 -4.80
C VAL A 40 -7.44 -5.79 -3.30
N LEU A 41 -6.33 -5.72 -2.56
CA LEU A 41 -6.33 -5.34 -1.15
C LEU A 41 -6.94 -3.94 -0.94
N PHE A 42 -6.57 -2.96 -1.77
CA PHE A 42 -7.16 -1.62 -1.71
C PHE A 42 -8.66 -1.62 -1.98
N VAL A 43 -9.11 -2.34 -3.02
CA VAL A 43 -10.54 -2.47 -3.35
C VAL A 43 -11.30 -3.09 -2.16
N PHE A 44 -10.75 -4.14 -1.55
CA PHE A 44 -11.35 -4.78 -0.39
C PHE A 44 -11.46 -3.82 0.79
N VAL A 45 -10.37 -3.14 1.15
CA VAL A 45 -10.35 -2.20 2.29
C VAL A 45 -11.30 -1.03 2.09
N VAL A 46 -11.28 -0.39 0.91
CA VAL A 46 -12.17 0.74 0.60
C VAL A 46 -13.63 0.32 0.61
N MET A 47 -13.93 -0.90 0.14
CA MET A 47 -15.29 -1.43 0.18
C MET A 47 -15.74 -1.77 1.60
N MET A 48 -14.87 -2.35 2.43
CA MET A 48 -15.16 -2.67 3.83
C MET A 48 -15.41 -1.41 4.67
N LEU A 49 -14.60 -0.37 4.45
CA LEU A 49 -14.73 0.90 5.19
C LEU A 49 -15.93 1.73 4.78
N ASN A 50 -16.63 1.36 3.69
CA ASN A 50 -17.82 2.01 3.13
C ASN A 50 -17.88 3.52 3.45
N LEU A 51 -16.93 4.26 2.89
CA LEU A 51 -16.76 5.68 3.15
C LEU A 51 -18.08 6.39 2.80
N GLY A 52 -18.79 6.90 3.82
CA GLY A 52 -20.11 7.54 3.71
C GLY A 52 -20.10 8.83 2.88
N ASN A 53 -21.12 9.67 3.00
CA ASN A 53 -21.33 10.89 2.18
C ASN A 53 -20.17 11.92 2.27
N VAL A 54 -19.10 11.68 1.52
CA VAL A 54 -17.93 12.58 1.34
C VAL A 54 -18.13 13.58 0.19
N GLN A 55 -19.28 13.57 -0.48
CA GLN A 55 -19.56 14.38 -1.68
C GLN A 55 -19.47 15.90 -1.43
N GLN A 56 -19.80 16.36 -0.22
CA GLN A 56 -19.71 17.78 0.14
C GLN A 56 -18.24 18.20 0.23
N GLN A 57 -17.41 17.40 0.92
CA GLN A 57 -15.96 17.61 1.06
C GLN A 57 -15.27 17.55 -0.31
N GLU A 58 -15.65 16.59 -1.15
CA GLU A 58 -15.11 16.41 -2.50
C GLU A 58 -15.37 17.66 -3.38
N ARG A 59 -16.59 18.20 -3.36
CA ARG A 59 -16.92 19.45 -4.09
C ARG A 59 -16.12 20.65 -3.62
N ASP A 60 -15.84 20.74 -2.33
CA ASP A 60 -15.04 21.84 -1.79
C ASP A 60 -13.55 21.74 -2.17
N TRP A 61 -13.02 20.52 -2.26
CA TRP A 61 -11.63 20.26 -2.62
C TRP A 61 -11.38 20.31 -4.14
N MET A 62 -12.40 20.06 -4.95
CA MET A 62 -12.34 20.18 -6.41
C MET A 62 -12.47 21.63 -6.93
N LYS A 63 -12.53 22.63 -6.04
CA LYS A 63 -12.58 24.03 -6.45
C LYS A 63 -11.31 24.43 -7.22
N PRO A 64 -11.42 25.15 -8.35
CA PRO A 64 -10.27 25.58 -9.17
C PRO A 64 -9.16 26.26 -8.37
N THR A 65 -9.52 27.05 -7.37
CA THR A 65 -8.58 27.73 -6.48
C THR A 65 -7.68 26.79 -5.69
N VAL A 66 -8.11 25.55 -5.41
CA VAL A 66 -7.36 24.58 -4.62
C VAL A 66 -6.40 23.76 -5.49
N TRP A 67 -6.82 23.36 -6.70
CA TRP A 67 -6.01 22.47 -7.55
C TRP A 67 -5.19 23.17 -8.63
N ILE A 68 -5.53 24.40 -9.04
CA ILE A 68 -4.78 25.13 -10.09
C ILE A 68 -3.33 25.41 -9.66
N GLY A 69 -3.11 25.86 -8.41
CA GLY A 69 -1.77 26.17 -7.93
C GLY A 69 -0.83 24.96 -7.97
N PRO A 70 -1.18 23.85 -7.28
CA PRO A 70 -0.42 22.60 -7.35
C PRO A 70 -0.35 22.00 -8.75
N GLY A 71 -1.42 22.12 -9.56
CA GLY A 71 -1.48 21.62 -10.92
C GLY A 71 -0.51 22.36 -11.85
N LEU A 72 -0.46 23.68 -11.77
CA LEU A 72 0.46 24.51 -12.56
C LEU A 72 1.91 24.27 -12.15
N LEU A 73 2.17 24.13 -10.85
CA LEU A 73 3.51 23.79 -10.34
C LEU A 73 3.95 22.40 -10.83
N SER A 74 3.07 21.40 -10.76
CA SER A 74 3.34 20.04 -11.25
C SER A 74 3.59 20.04 -12.76
N LEU A 75 2.83 20.83 -13.53
CA LEU A 75 3.03 20.97 -14.97
C LEU A 75 4.37 21.64 -15.29
N ALA A 76 4.74 22.70 -14.58
CA ALA A 76 6.03 23.35 -14.75
C ALA A 76 7.20 22.39 -14.46
N LEU A 77 7.11 21.61 -13.38
CA LEU A 77 8.08 20.57 -13.05
C LEU A 77 8.14 19.47 -14.12
N LEU A 78 6.99 19.06 -14.65
CA LEU A 78 6.93 18.08 -15.74
C LEU A 78 7.62 18.60 -17.00
N VAL A 79 7.41 19.86 -17.38
CA VAL A 79 8.07 20.48 -18.54
C VAL A 79 9.58 20.51 -18.34
N VAL A 80 10.06 20.93 -17.17
CA VAL A 80 11.49 20.92 -16.85
C VAL A 80 12.07 19.51 -16.93
N LEU A 81 11.35 18.51 -16.40
CA LEU A 81 11.77 17.11 -16.46
C LEU A 81 11.85 16.61 -17.91
N ILE A 82 10.87 16.93 -18.75
CA ILE A 82 10.88 16.54 -20.17
C ILE A 82 12.06 17.18 -20.90
N VAL A 83 12.33 18.47 -20.68
CA VAL A 83 13.48 19.16 -21.30
C VAL A 83 14.80 18.52 -20.84
N ALA A 84 14.92 18.22 -19.55
CA ALA A 84 16.10 17.56 -19.00
C ALA A 84 16.31 16.16 -19.63
N ILE A 85 15.26 15.34 -19.72
CA ILE A 85 15.34 14.00 -20.32
C ILE A 85 15.72 14.09 -21.81
N ARG A 86 15.12 15.03 -22.57
CA ARG A 86 15.43 15.21 -24.00
C ARG A 86 16.83 15.75 -24.26
N SER A 87 17.49 16.33 -23.26
CA SER A 87 18.88 16.78 -23.37
C SER A 87 19.89 15.63 -23.27
N VAL A 88 19.45 14.46 -22.81
CA VAL A 88 20.27 13.24 -22.79
C VAL A 88 20.30 12.63 -24.20
N SER A 89 21.48 12.19 -24.64
CA SER A 89 21.63 11.51 -25.93
C SER A 89 20.85 10.20 -25.93
N ASP A 90 19.87 10.09 -26.81
CA ASP A 90 19.15 8.83 -27.05
C ASP A 90 20.10 7.83 -27.72
N GLN A 91 20.37 6.72 -27.03
CA GLN A 91 21.22 5.64 -27.57
C GLN A 91 20.40 4.60 -28.35
N GLY A 92 19.10 4.84 -28.53
CA GLY A 92 18.18 3.90 -29.14
C GLY A 92 17.85 2.73 -28.22
N ILE A 93 16.64 2.20 -28.37
CA ILE A 93 16.23 0.96 -27.69
C ILE A 93 16.44 -0.18 -28.69
N SER A 94 17.30 -1.14 -28.35
CA SER A 94 17.58 -2.31 -29.21
C SER A 94 16.37 -3.23 -29.37
N GLY A 95 15.36 -3.10 -28.50
CA GLY A 95 14.18 -3.96 -28.46
C GLY A 95 14.49 -5.39 -28.04
N GLU A 96 15.66 -5.61 -27.43
CA GLU A 96 16.08 -6.94 -26.99
C GLU A 96 15.17 -7.43 -25.87
N MET A 97 14.65 -8.64 -26.01
CA MET A 97 13.81 -9.25 -25.00
C MET A 97 14.62 -9.58 -23.76
N VAL A 98 14.17 -9.08 -22.61
CA VAL A 98 14.77 -9.37 -21.32
C VAL A 98 14.13 -10.61 -20.73
N ASP A 99 14.86 -11.73 -20.76
CA ASP A 99 14.40 -12.99 -20.19
C ASP A 99 14.32 -12.93 -18.66
N ALA A 100 13.29 -13.54 -18.08
CA ALA A 100 13.09 -13.64 -16.64
C ALA A 100 14.28 -14.32 -15.94
N LYS A 101 14.91 -15.30 -16.62
CA LYS A 101 16.13 -15.96 -16.11
C LYS A 101 17.28 -14.97 -15.93
N ALA A 102 17.49 -14.07 -16.89
CA ALA A 102 18.55 -13.07 -16.81
C ALA A 102 18.32 -12.12 -15.62
N VAL A 103 17.06 -11.70 -15.40
CA VAL A 103 16.69 -10.91 -14.23
C VAL A 103 16.96 -11.67 -12.94
N GLY A 104 16.58 -12.95 -12.86
CA GLY A 104 16.84 -13.80 -11.70
C GLY A 104 18.33 -13.96 -11.37
N ILE A 105 19.18 -14.16 -12.39
CA ILE A 105 20.64 -14.25 -12.21
C ILE A 105 21.19 -12.94 -11.64
N SER A 106 20.72 -11.79 -12.14
CA SER A 106 21.12 -10.49 -11.60
C SER A 106 20.63 -10.29 -10.16
N LEU A 107 19.38 -10.68 -9.88
CA LEU A 107 18.75 -10.49 -8.58
C LEU A 107 19.44 -11.31 -7.48
N PHE A 108 19.84 -12.54 -7.77
CA PHE A 108 20.52 -13.44 -6.81
C PHE A 108 22.04 -13.45 -6.93
N GLY A 109 22.62 -12.73 -7.89
CA GLY A 109 24.06 -12.52 -8.01
C GLY A 109 24.46 -11.17 -7.39
N PRO A 110 24.64 -10.12 -8.20
CA PRO A 110 25.06 -8.81 -7.71
C PRO A 110 24.08 -8.18 -6.70
N TYR A 111 22.78 -8.47 -6.80
CA TYR A 111 21.75 -7.83 -5.97
C TYR A 111 21.24 -8.71 -4.80
N VAL A 112 22.00 -9.72 -4.38
CA VAL A 112 21.58 -10.63 -3.29
C VAL A 112 21.21 -9.89 -2.00
N LEU A 113 21.98 -8.86 -1.64
CA LEU A 113 21.69 -8.04 -0.46
C LEU A 113 20.38 -7.26 -0.59
N ALA A 114 20.01 -6.83 -1.81
CA ALA A 114 18.74 -6.15 -2.04
C ALA A 114 17.55 -7.10 -1.84
N VAL A 115 17.68 -8.37 -2.23
CA VAL A 115 16.65 -9.40 -1.98
C VAL A 115 16.49 -9.66 -0.49
N GLU A 116 17.60 -9.79 0.24
CA GLU A 116 17.57 -10.00 1.68
C GLU A 116 16.91 -8.83 2.40
N LEU A 117 17.29 -7.59 2.08
CA LEU A 117 16.68 -6.39 2.65
C LEU A 117 15.20 -6.24 2.27
N ALA A 118 14.81 -6.59 1.04
CA ALA A 118 13.41 -6.60 0.64
C ALA A 118 12.59 -7.62 1.45
N SER A 119 13.15 -8.80 1.76
CA SER A 119 12.49 -9.79 2.63
C SER A 119 12.28 -9.27 4.05
N MET A 120 13.29 -8.58 4.62
CA MET A 120 13.20 -7.95 5.93
C MET A 120 12.19 -6.80 5.94
N LEU A 121 12.11 -6.03 4.85
CA LEU A 121 11.13 -4.96 4.68
C LEU A 121 9.70 -5.50 4.66
N LEU A 122 9.45 -6.60 3.93
CA LEU A 122 8.13 -7.24 3.90
C LEU A 122 7.75 -7.83 5.26
N LEU A 123 8.71 -8.45 5.95
CA LEU A 123 8.50 -8.96 7.31
C LEU A 123 8.14 -7.83 8.28
N ALA A 124 8.89 -6.73 8.26
CA ALA A 124 8.62 -5.56 9.09
C ALA A 124 7.24 -4.95 8.78
N GLY A 125 6.91 -4.82 7.48
CA GLY A 125 5.61 -4.35 7.03
C GLY A 125 4.46 -5.22 7.54
N LEU A 126 4.61 -6.55 7.49
CA LEU A 126 3.62 -7.49 8.02
C LEU A 126 3.44 -7.34 9.54
N VAL A 127 4.54 -7.24 10.30
CA VAL A 127 4.50 -7.08 11.76
C VAL A 127 3.78 -5.79 12.15
N VAL A 128 4.10 -4.67 11.49
CA VAL A 128 3.48 -3.37 11.74
C VAL A 128 2.00 -3.37 11.35
N ALA A 129 1.67 -3.91 10.16
CA ALA A 129 0.29 -4.02 9.71
C ALA A 129 -0.56 -4.87 10.65
N PHE A 130 -0.02 -6.00 11.14
CA PHE A 130 -0.71 -6.84 12.13
C PHE A 130 -0.89 -6.12 13.47
N HIS A 131 0.15 -5.46 13.98
CA HIS A 131 0.08 -4.76 15.26
C HIS A 131 -0.95 -3.62 15.24
N ILE A 132 -0.99 -2.83 14.17
CA ILE A 132 -1.93 -1.72 14.00
C ILE A 132 -3.34 -2.22 13.68
N GLY A 133 -3.47 -3.21 12.80
CA GLY A 133 -4.76 -3.73 12.34
C GLY A 133 -5.51 -4.58 13.37
N ARG A 134 -4.86 -4.98 14.47
CA ARG A 134 -5.50 -5.79 15.51
C ARG A 134 -6.36 -4.91 16.42
N GLU A 135 -7.67 -5.12 16.35
CA GLU A 135 -8.61 -4.57 17.33
C GLU A 135 -8.40 -5.23 18.70
N HIS A 136 -8.09 -4.43 19.72
CA HIS A 136 -8.05 -4.92 21.10
C HIS A 136 -9.49 -4.97 21.61
N LYS A 137 -9.98 -6.16 21.98
CA LYS A 137 -11.28 -6.33 22.65
C LYS A 137 -11.13 -5.99 24.13
N PRO A 138 -11.51 -4.79 24.60
CA PRO A 138 -11.36 -4.39 25.98
C PRO A 138 -12.63 -4.80 26.71
N GLY A 139 -12.74 -6.08 27.06
CA GLY A 139 -13.98 -6.61 27.66
C GLY A 139 -13.81 -7.80 28.60
N GLU A 140 -12.62 -8.40 28.69
CA GLU A 140 -12.37 -9.44 29.68
C GLU A 140 -11.94 -8.78 30.98
N VAL A 141 -12.93 -8.31 31.74
CA VAL A 141 -12.75 -7.81 33.10
C VAL A 141 -12.18 -8.96 33.92
N LEU A 142 -10.90 -8.88 34.28
CA LEU A 142 -10.27 -9.77 35.24
C LEU A 142 -10.93 -9.56 36.61
N SER A 143 -12.08 -10.19 36.82
CA SER A 143 -12.74 -10.30 38.12
C SER A 143 -11.95 -11.28 38.97
N ASN A 144 -10.82 -10.81 39.52
CA ASN A 144 -10.14 -11.49 40.60
C ASN A 144 -10.02 -10.56 41.81
N ALA A 145 -11.18 -10.14 42.33
CA ALA A 145 -11.29 -9.74 43.73
C ALA A 145 -11.58 -11.01 44.54
N PRO A 146 -10.83 -11.32 45.61
CA PRO A 146 -11.11 -12.50 46.42
C PRO A 146 -12.41 -12.27 47.20
N VAL A 147 -13.44 -13.08 46.90
CA VAL A 147 -14.73 -13.17 47.59
C VAL A 147 -14.55 -13.83 48.98
N GLY A 148 -13.61 -13.33 49.79
CA GLY A 148 -13.20 -13.96 51.05
C GLY A 148 -13.22 -13.05 52.28
N GLY A 149 -13.31 -11.72 52.12
CA GLY A 149 -13.20 -10.78 53.24
C GLY A 149 -14.51 -10.48 53.98
N GLU A 150 -15.65 -10.54 53.30
CA GLU A 150 -16.93 -10.06 53.88
C GLU A 150 -17.66 -11.09 54.75
N MET A 151 -17.39 -12.40 54.59
CA MET A 151 -18.01 -13.42 55.45
C MET A 151 -17.40 -13.46 56.86
N ALA A 152 -16.16 -12.98 57.05
CA ALA A 152 -15.53 -12.95 58.37
C ALA A 152 -16.06 -11.80 59.24
N ARG A 153 -16.50 -10.69 58.64
CA ARG A 153 -16.94 -9.50 59.38
C ARG A 153 -18.38 -9.64 59.90
N ARG A 154 -19.27 -10.27 59.12
CA ARG A 154 -20.67 -10.50 59.56
C ARG A 154 -20.81 -11.47 60.73
N LYS A 155 -19.94 -12.48 60.85
CA LYS A 155 -19.97 -13.41 61.99
C LYS A 155 -19.51 -12.78 63.31
N SER A 156 -18.70 -11.72 63.27
CA SER A 156 -18.22 -11.04 64.48
C SER A 156 -19.25 -10.05 65.05
N GLU A 157 -20.17 -9.54 64.23
CA GLU A 157 -21.20 -8.58 64.66
C GLU A 157 -22.46 -9.27 65.18
N GLU A 158 -22.69 -10.54 64.86
CA GLU A 158 -23.82 -11.33 65.35
C GLU A 158 -23.56 -12.03 66.70
N GLN A 159 -22.33 -11.94 67.23
CA GLN A 159 -21.90 -12.62 68.47
C GLN A 159 -21.45 -11.67 69.61
N ALA A 160 -21.71 -10.36 69.49
CA ALA A 160 -21.46 -9.36 70.54
C ALA A 160 -22.77 -8.69 70.97
#